data_AF-J7LJ86-F1
#
_entry.id   AF-J7LJ86-F1
#
_cell.length_a   1.000
_cell.length_b   1.000
_cell.length_c   1.000
_cell.angle_alpha   90.00
_cell.angle_beta   90.00
_cell.angle_gamma   90.00
#
_symmetry.space_group_name_H-M   'P 1'
#
loop_
_entity.id
_entity.type
_entity.pdbx_description
1 polymer ?
#
loop_
_entity_poly.entity_id
_entity_poly.type
_entity_poly.pdbx_seq_one_letter_code
_entity_poly.pdbx_strand_id
1 'polypeptide(L)'
;MPPSTRSRLIAKLRMGKHIDDAAEELGINPKQVFATARILTAFGDQLDATLTEQRDPSLPHGTVTGYNKRCRCPECRGALQQRV
;
A
#
# COMPACT_ATOMS: atom_id res chain seq x y z
N MET A 1 1.48 8.05 13.18
CA MET A 1 1.54 6.58 13.33
C MET A 1 2.89 6.20 13.93
N PRO A 2 2.95 5.43 15.02
CA PRO A 2 4.21 5.05 15.68
C PRO A 2 5.16 4.23 14.78
N PRO A 3 6.50 4.29 14.99
CA PRO A 3 7.47 3.45 14.27
C PRO A 3 7.17 1.95 14.35
N SER A 4 6.82 1.44 15.53
CA SER A 4 6.48 0.02 15.72
C SER A 4 5.24 -0.42 14.93
N THR A 5 4.26 0.46 14.73
CA THR A 5 3.09 0.17 13.90
C THR A 5 3.44 0.12 12.41
N ARG A 6 4.33 1.02 11.94
CA ARG A 6 4.85 0.99 10.56
C ARG A 6 5.58 -0.32 10.27
N SER A 7 6.50 -0.73 11.15
CA SER A 7 7.24 -1.98 10.97
C SER A 7 6.33 -3.21 10.96
N ARG A 8 5.32 -3.25 11.84
CA ARG A 8 4.31 -4.32 11.86
C ARG A 8 3.45 -4.35 10.60
N LEU A 9 3.10 -3.18 10.06
CA LEU A 9 2.36 -3.08 8.81
C LEU A 9 3.17 -3.69 7.65
N ILE A 10 4.43 -3.26 7.48
CA ILE A 10 5.33 -3.79 6.44
C ILE A 10 5.49 -5.32 6.58
N ALA A 11 5.66 -5.82 7.81
CA ALA A 11 5.76 -7.25 8.05
C ALA A 11 4.49 -8.00 7.59
N LYS A 12 3.29 -7.49 7.88
CA LYS A 12 2.03 -8.09 7.41
C LYS A 12 1.92 -8.09 5.88
N LEU A 13 2.32 -6.99 5.22
CA LEU A 13 2.31 -6.93 3.76
C LEU A 13 3.23 -7.99 3.15
N ARG A 14 4.45 -8.15 3.70
CA ARG A 14 5.40 -9.19 3.27
C ARG A 14 4.90 -10.62 3.47
N MET A 15 3.91 -10.83 4.34
CA MET A 15 3.21 -12.10 4.49
C MET A 15 2.05 -12.28 3.49
N GLY A 16 1.98 -11.42 2.46
CA GLY A 16 0.93 -11.43 1.44
C GLY A 16 -0.40 -10.81 1.87
N LYS A 17 -0.47 -10.18 3.05
CA LYS A 17 -1.73 -9.54 3.49
C LYS A 17 -1.94 -8.24 2.74
N HIS A 18 -3.18 -8.01 2.31
CA HIS A 18 -3.59 -6.77 1.70
C HIS A 18 -3.48 -5.59 2.68
N ILE A 19 -3.15 -4.39 2.19
CA ILE A 19 -2.89 -3.22 3.05
C ILE A 19 -4.11 -2.77 3.85
N ASP A 20 -5.31 -2.84 3.27
CA ASP A 20 -6.54 -2.46 3.98
C ASP A 20 -6.75 -3.39 5.18
N ASP A 21 -6.59 -4.71 4.98
CA ASP A 21 -6.78 -5.71 6.03
C ASP A 21 -5.65 -5.63 7.08
N ALA A 22 -4.41 -5.39 6.64
CA ALA A 22 -3.27 -5.22 7.55
C ALA A 22 -3.40 -3.96 8.41
N ALA A 23 -3.94 -2.87 7.86
CA ALA A 23 -4.20 -1.63 8.58
C ALA A 23 -5.34 -1.82 9.60
N GLU A 24 -6.42 -2.47 9.19
CA GLU A 24 -7.56 -2.79 10.07
C GLU A 24 -7.12 -3.63 11.28
N GLU A 25 -6.33 -4.69 11.05
CA GLU A 25 -5.79 -5.53 12.14
C GLU A 25 -4.86 -4.79 13.10
N LEU A 26 -4.26 -3.69 12.66
CA LEU A 26 -3.41 -2.84 13.49
C LEU A 26 -4.19 -1.69 14.13
N GLY A 27 -5.51 -1.63 13.94
CA GLY A 27 -6.39 -0.59 14.47
C GLY A 27 -6.11 0.78 13.86
N ILE A 28 -5.61 0.84 12.62
CA ILE A 28 -5.31 2.10 11.92
C ILE A 28 -6.14 2.25 10.64
N ASN A 29 -6.48 3.49 10.30
CA ASN A 29 -7.19 3.77 9.05
C ASN A 29 -6.24 3.62 7.84
N PRO A 30 -6.59 2.87 6.78
CA PRO A 30 -5.75 2.74 5.58
C PRO A 30 -5.36 4.09 4.95
N LYS A 31 -6.24 5.11 5.00
CA LYS A 31 -5.92 6.46 4.51
C LYS A 31 -4.78 7.11 5.31
N GLN A 32 -4.72 6.84 6.61
CA GLN A 32 -3.66 7.34 7.49
C GLN A 32 -2.29 6.75 7.11
N VAL A 33 -2.24 5.52 6.57
CA VAL A 33 -1.00 4.90 6.10
C VAL A 33 -0.39 5.74 4.97
N PHE A 34 -1.18 6.02 3.92
CA PHE A 34 -0.70 6.79 2.77
C PHE A 34 -0.44 8.26 3.11
N ALA A 35 -1.23 8.86 4.01
CA ALA A 35 -0.93 10.19 4.54
C ALA A 35 0.42 10.22 5.28
N THR A 36 0.70 9.20 6.09
CA THR A 36 1.99 9.08 6.79
C THR A 36 3.15 8.84 5.82
N ALA A 37 2.95 8.00 4.79
CA ALA A 37 3.94 7.72 3.74
C ALA A 37 4.34 8.97 2.97
N ARG A 38 3.39 9.87 2.70
CA ARG A 38 3.66 11.15 2.03
C ARG A 38 4.55 12.09 2.87
N ILE A 39 4.41 12.07 4.20
CA ILE A 39 5.17 12.94 5.10
C ILE A 39 6.54 12.33 5.43
N LEU A 40 6.59 11.01 5.63
CA LEU A 40 7.78 10.28 6.04
C LEU A 40 8.33 9.51 4.84
N THR A 41 9.15 10.17 4.02
CA THR A 41 9.64 9.64 2.74
C THR A 41 10.26 8.25 2.85
N ALA A 42 11.18 8.03 3.82
CA ALA A 42 11.79 6.71 4.03
C ALA A 42 10.77 5.58 4.31
N PHE A 43 9.67 5.88 4.99
CA PHE A 43 8.58 4.92 5.17
C PHE A 43 7.75 4.76 3.89
N GLY A 44 7.50 5.84 3.16
CA GLY A 44 6.83 5.79 1.86
C GLY A 44 7.58 4.93 0.85
N ASP A 45 8.90 5.11 0.73
CA ASP A 45 9.75 4.33 -0.17
C ASP A 45 9.71 2.84 0.19
N GLN A 46 9.81 2.51 1.48
CA GLN A 46 9.72 1.14 1.96
C GLN A 46 8.33 0.53 1.70
N LEU A 47 7.26 1.31 1.90
CA LEU A 47 5.90 0.87 1.65
C LEU A 47 5.70 0.58 0.16
N ASP A 48 6.13 1.47 -0.72
CA ASP A 48 5.95 1.33 -2.17
C ASP A 48 6.78 0.20 -2.76
N ALA A 49 8.00 -0.03 -2.25
CA ALA A 49 8.79 -1.21 -2.56
C ALA A 49 8.06 -2.49 -2.14
N THR A 50 7.58 -2.55 -0.89
CA THR A 50 6.87 -3.73 -0.36
C THR A 50 5.59 -4.02 -1.14
N LEU A 51 4.78 -3.00 -1.45
CA LEU A 51 3.56 -3.15 -2.25
C LEU A 51 3.85 -3.55 -3.71
N THR A 52 5.04 -3.23 -4.21
CA THR A 52 5.49 -3.65 -5.54
C THR A 52 5.96 -5.10 -5.55
N GLU A 53 6.71 -5.52 -4.53
CA GLU A 53 7.15 -6.91 -4.36
C GLU A 53 5.97 -7.87 -4.15
N GLN A 54 4.94 -7.43 -3.43
CA GLN A 54 3.78 -8.24 -3.06
C GLN A 54 2.61 -8.13 -4.06
N ARG A 55 2.91 -7.75 -5.30
CA ARG A 55 1.90 -7.67 -6.38
C ARG A 55 1.42 -9.06 -6.76
N ASP A 56 0.12 -9.17 -7.00
CA ASP A 56 -0.46 -10.33 -7.68
C ASP A 56 -0.11 -10.27 -9.18
N PRO A 57 0.71 -11.20 -9.71
CA PRO A 57 1.14 -11.17 -11.10
C PRO A 57 0.00 -11.41 -12.10
N SER A 58 -1.15 -11.92 -11.65
CA SER A 58 -2.32 -12.14 -12.50
C SER A 58 -3.12 -10.87 -12.79
N LEU A 59 -2.86 -9.78 -12.05
CA LEU A 59 -3.55 -8.51 -12.21
C LEU A 59 -2.80 -7.57 -13.18
N PRO A 60 -3.52 -6.82 -14.04
CA PRO A 60 -2.92 -5.80 -14.89
C PRO A 60 -2.56 -4.56 -14.04
N HIS A 61 -1.33 -4.51 -13.53
CA HIS A 61 -0.81 -3.37 -12.75
C HIS A 61 -0.66 -2.10 -13.60
N GLY A 62 -0.63 -0.94 -12.94
CA GLY A 62 -0.55 0.35 -13.63
C GLY A 62 -1.84 0.75 -14.35
N THR A 63 -2.95 0.10 -14.04
CA THR A 63 -4.26 0.40 -14.64
C THR A 63 -5.30 0.69 -13.55
N VAL A 64 -6.37 1.41 -13.92
CA VAL A 64 -7.54 1.59 -13.04
C VAL A 64 -8.21 0.26 -12.73
N THR A 65 -8.15 -0.72 -13.65
CA THR A 65 -8.64 -2.09 -13.41
C THR A 65 -7.88 -2.77 -12.28
N GLY A 66 -6.54 -2.71 -12.29
CA GLY A 66 -5.70 -3.23 -11.20
C GLY A 66 -6.01 -2.55 -9.87
N TYR A 67 -6.19 -1.23 -9.87
CA TYR A 67 -6.62 -0.48 -8.68
C TYR A 67 -7.98 -0.93 -8.15
N ASN A 68 -8.97 -1.12 -9.03
CA ASN A 68 -10.31 -1.58 -8.67
C ASN A 68 -10.32 -3.01 -8.15
N LYS A 69 -9.37 -3.85 -8.58
CA LYS A 69 -9.09 -5.19 -8.01
C LYS A 69 -8.29 -5.14 -6.71
N ARG A 70 -8.34 -4.00 -6.01
CA ARG A 70 -7.70 -3.70 -4.73
C ARG A 70 -6.18 -3.54 -4.77
N CYS A 71 -5.48 -3.59 -5.91
CA CYS A 71 -4.04 -3.29 -5.87
C CYS A 71 -3.78 -1.84 -5.40
N ARG A 72 -2.79 -1.68 -4.51
CA ARG A 72 -2.36 -0.38 -3.97
C ARG A 72 -0.91 -0.03 -4.26
N CYS A 73 -0.26 -0.76 -5.17
CA CYS A 73 1.08 -0.45 -5.64
C CYS A 73 1.14 0.98 -6.24
N PRO A 74 2.33 1.62 -6.25
CA PRO A 74 2.47 3.00 -6.72
C PRO A 74 1.92 3.22 -8.14
N GLU A 75 2.12 2.27 -9.05
CA GLU A 75 1.61 2.35 -10.43
C GLU A 75 0.08 2.34 -10.48
N CYS A 76 -0.58 1.42 -9.78
CA CYS A 76 -2.04 1.37 -9.72
C CYS A 76 -2.65 2.62 -9.06
N ARG A 77 -2.00 3.14 -8.01
CA ARG A 77 -2.43 4.40 -7.38
C ARG A 77 -2.26 5.60 -8.32
N GLY A 78 -1.17 5.64 -9.08
CA GLY A 78 -0.90 6.66 -10.09
C GLY A 78 -1.90 6.63 -11.24
N ALA A 79 -2.27 5.44 -11.71
CA ALA A 79 -3.26 5.27 -12.78
C ALA A 79 -4.64 5.82 -12.40
N LEU A 80 -5.05 5.68 -11.14
CA LEU A 80 -6.29 6.32 -10.66
C LEU A 80 -6.18 7.84 -10.68
N GLN A 81 -5.06 8.40 -10.18
CA GLN A 81 -4.88 9.86 -10.09
C GLN A 81 -4.87 10.55 -11.45
N GLN A 82 -4.35 9.90 -12.49
CA GLN A 82 -4.35 10.44 -13.86
C GLN A 82 -5.74 10.52 -14.50
N ARG A 83 -6.74 9.82 -13.94
CA ARG A 83 -8.11 9.80 -14.45
C ARG A 83 -8.99 10.89 -13.84
N VAL A 84 -8.59 11.46 -12.70
CA VAL A 84 -9.35 12.45 -11.91
C VAL A 84 -8.82 13.85 -12.22
#